data_AF-A0AA85A3G2-F1
#
_entry.id   AF-A0AA85A3G2-F1
#
_cell.length_a   1.000
_cell.length_b   1.000
_cell.length_c   1.000
_cell.angle_alpha   90.00
_cell.angle_beta   90.00
_cell.angle_gamma   90.00
#
_symmetry.space_group_name_H-M   'P 1'
#
loop_
_entity.id
_entity.type
_entity.pdbx_description
1 polymer ?
#
loop_
_entity_poly.entity_id
_entity_poly.type
_entity_poly.pdbx_seq_one_letter_code
_entity_poly.pdbx_strand_id
1 'polypeptide(L)'
;MLITARSVQRKMTHLRTLLLLNNPSLVLITESWLSSDTTDTFLQMNTYKLFRCDRVTKKGGSCLVYVSKNLRAKIYSDHVLSKLPESIWLTVHTHECKILIGCIYRAPNTPSSNDTIISESFAQAASLDFTYKIVCGDFNLPTINWTTHSGPLCFESILRSLNILGWQQHVHLPTRNHNILDLIFCHNVTPTSMVVGEKFHNSDHKIVLCTLPILAICNKLKTLNTRSQYTDYANADWEDFRFLIRHSDWSRFFTSDNLLETLEIFNTTTKSVLDTTIPSKIAFKTITYISQ
;
A
#
# COMPACT_ATOMS: atom_id res chain seq x y z
N MET A 1 -6.35 4.84 -12.20
CA MET A 1 -6.00 4.19 -13.48
C MET A 1 -4.51 3.88 -13.46
N LEU A 2 -4.12 2.63 -13.65
CA LEU A 2 -2.73 2.16 -13.71
C LEU A 2 -2.39 1.72 -15.14
N ILE A 3 -1.26 2.18 -15.65
CA ILE A 3 -0.80 1.93 -17.02
C ILE A 3 0.70 1.61 -17.01
N THR A 4 1.10 0.44 -17.51
CA THR A 4 2.48 0.23 -17.93
C THR A 4 2.65 0.69 -19.37
N ALA A 5 3.33 1.83 -19.56
CA ALA A 5 3.31 2.56 -20.83
C ALA A 5 4.32 2.07 -21.86
N ARG A 6 5.46 1.47 -21.46
CA ARG A 6 6.55 1.09 -22.39
C ARG A 6 6.96 2.28 -23.29
N SER A 7 7.34 3.40 -22.68
CA SER A 7 7.48 4.74 -23.27
C SER A 7 6.17 5.52 -23.43
N VAL A 8 6.04 6.62 -22.67
CA VAL A 8 4.85 7.47 -22.73
C VAL A 8 4.92 8.55 -23.81
N GLN A 9 6.11 9.02 -24.19
CA GLN A 9 6.27 10.22 -25.02
C GLN A 9 5.53 10.12 -26.36
N ARG A 10 5.73 9.02 -27.09
CA ARG A 10 5.06 8.79 -28.39
C ARG A 10 3.57 8.48 -28.28
N LYS A 11 3.06 8.31 -27.06
CA LYS A 11 1.67 7.92 -26.77
C LYS A 11 0.86 9.06 -26.16
N MET A 12 1.40 10.28 -26.07
CA MET A 12 0.74 11.40 -25.39
C MET A 12 -0.64 11.74 -25.98
N THR A 13 -0.84 11.66 -27.29
CA THR A 13 -2.17 11.87 -27.91
C THR A 13 -3.17 10.81 -27.49
N HIS A 14 -2.76 9.54 -27.47
CA HIS A 14 -3.58 8.42 -27.01
C HIS A 14 -3.89 8.54 -25.51
N LEU A 15 -2.89 8.91 -24.70
CA LEU A 15 -3.06 9.14 -23.27
C LEU A 15 -4.06 10.26 -23.02
N ARG A 16 -3.91 11.42 -23.68
CA ARG A 16 -4.84 12.55 -23.55
C ARG A 16 -6.28 12.13 -23.87
N THR A 17 -6.48 11.41 -24.98
CA THR A 17 -7.80 10.91 -25.39
C THR A 17 -8.38 9.96 -24.35
N LEU A 18 -7.58 9.01 -23.85
CA LEU A 18 -8.00 8.07 -22.82
C LEU A 18 -8.43 8.79 -21.52
N LEU A 19 -7.68 9.80 -21.09
CA LEU A 19 -7.98 10.56 -19.89
C LEU A 19 -9.19 11.49 -20.06
N LEU A 20 -9.41 12.03 -21.27
CA LEU A 20 -10.63 12.77 -21.61
C LEU A 20 -11.88 11.89 -21.50
N LEU A 21 -11.82 10.65 -21.99
CA LEU A 21 -12.95 9.74 -21.98
C LEU A 21 -13.26 9.16 -20.59
N ASN A 22 -12.23 8.85 -19.80
CA ASN A 22 -12.40 8.17 -18.50
C ASN A 22 -12.38 9.13 -17.30
N ASN A 23 -11.83 10.33 -17.46
CA ASN A 23 -11.68 11.36 -16.43
C ASN A 23 -11.22 10.83 -15.04
N PRO A 24 -10.16 10.01 -14.96
CA PRO A 24 -9.73 9.43 -13.68
C PRO A 24 -9.17 10.49 -12.73
N SER A 25 -9.35 10.34 -11.42
CA SER A 25 -8.77 11.25 -10.43
C SER A 25 -7.25 11.10 -10.28
N LEU A 26 -6.74 9.89 -10.48
CA LEU A 26 -5.33 9.51 -10.42
C LEU A 26 -4.98 8.60 -11.60
N VAL A 27 -3.89 8.92 -12.28
CA VAL A 27 -3.28 8.09 -13.33
C VAL A 27 -1.86 7.78 -12.90
N LEU A 28 -1.56 6.50 -12.68
CA LEU A 28 -0.25 6.02 -12.31
C LEU A 28 0.34 5.29 -13.51
N ILE A 29 1.51 5.71 -13.95
CA ILE A 29 2.16 5.21 -15.15
C ILE A 29 3.54 4.71 -14.80
N THR A 30 3.79 3.44 -15.07
CA THR A 30 5.12 2.81 -14.99
C THR A 30 5.74 2.70 -16.38
N GLU A 31 7.05 2.47 -16.44
CA GLU A 31 7.80 2.43 -17.70
C GLU A 31 7.57 3.68 -18.57
N SER A 32 7.60 4.88 -17.96
CA SER A 32 7.39 6.12 -18.70
C SER A 32 8.53 6.42 -19.69
N TRP A 33 9.73 5.90 -19.38
CA TRP A 33 11.00 6.06 -20.12
C TRP A 33 11.40 7.53 -20.33
N LEU A 34 11.02 8.38 -19.38
CA LEU A 34 11.39 9.78 -19.35
C LEU A 34 12.79 9.96 -18.76
N SER A 35 13.46 11.04 -19.18
CA SER A 35 14.73 11.52 -18.62
C SER A 35 14.58 12.97 -18.19
N SER A 36 15.57 13.48 -17.43
CA SER A 36 15.67 14.89 -17.05
C SER A 36 15.59 15.85 -18.25
N ASP A 37 16.02 15.41 -19.43
CA ASP A 37 15.99 16.21 -20.66
C ASP A 37 14.58 16.34 -21.26
N THR A 38 13.64 15.50 -20.83
CA THR A 38 12.25 15.62 -21.28
C THR A 38 11.59 16.79 -20.59
N THR A 39 11.14 17.78 -21.36
CA THR A 39 10.47 18.96 -20.81
C THR A 39 9.09 18.64 -20.25
N ASP A 40 8.78 19.20 -19.08
CA ASP A 40 7.46 19.03 -18.48
C ASP A 40 6.33 19.62 -19.34
N THR A 41 6.61 20.67 -20.11
CA THR A 41 5.64 21.30 -21.03
C THR A 41 5.05 20.31 -22.02
N PHE A 42 5.83 19.36 -22.53
CA PHE A 42 5.33 18.33 -23.44
C PHE A 42 4.35 17.37 -22.76
N LEU A 43 4.58 17.10 -21.46
CA LEU A 43 3.83 16.16 -20.64
C LEU A 43 2.64 16.81 -19.92
N GLN A 44 2.59 18.14 -19.85
CA GLN A 44 1.54 18.87 -19.16
C GLN A 44 0.15 18.61 -19.78
N MET A 45 -0.83 18.60 -18.88
CA MET A 45 -2.25 18.48 -19.20
C MET A 45 -3.04 19.48 -18.37
N ASN A 46 -3.98 20.18 -18.98
CA ASN A 46 -4.67 21.30 -18.35
C ASN A 46 -5.42 20.90 -17.07
N THR A 47 -5.94 19.68 -17.00
CA THR A 47 -6.77 19.18 -15.88
C THR A 47 -5.98 18.41 -14.81
N TYR A 48 -4.68 18.16 -15.02
CA TYR A 48 -3.86 17.33 -14.14
C TYR A 48 -2.58 18.06 -13.67
N LYS A 49 -2.11 17.70 -12.48
CA LYS A 49 -0.77 17.99 -11.96
C LYS A 49 0.13 16.80 -12.26
N LEU A 50 1.34 17.07 -12.73
CA LEU A 50 2.35 16.09 -13.08
C LEU A 50 3.31 15.85 -11.91
N PHE A 51 3.57 14.59 -11.60
CA PHE A 51 4.63 14.17 -10.69
C PHE A 51 5.42 13.04 -11.34
N ARG A 52 6.75 13.07 -11.30
CA ARG A 52 7.57 12.06 -11.98
C ARG A 52 8.84 11.71 -11.20
N CYS A 53 9.31 10.50 -11.40
CA CYS A 53 10.59 10.00 -10.89
C CYS A 53 11.36 9.43 -12.08
N ASP A 54 12.24 10.24 -12.67
CA ASP A 54 13.03 9.87 -13.84
C ASP A 54 14.27 9.06 -13.46
N ARG A 55 14.73 8.20 -14.37
CA ARG A 55 16.05 7.57 -14.21
C ARG A 55 17.16 8.54 -14.60
N VAL A 56 18.20 8.61 -13.78
CA VAL A 56 19.37 9.47 -14.03
C VAL A 56 20.38 8.79 -14.99
N THR A 57 20.55 7.46 -14.94
CA THR A 57 21.72 6.79 -15.54
C THR A 57 21.43 5.78 -16.65
N LYS A 58 20.18 5.34 -16.85
CA LYS A 58 19.82 4.31 -17.85
C LYS A 58 18.48 4.63 -18.53
N LYS A 59 18.37 4.24 -19.81
CA LYS A 59 17.09 4.21 -20.54
C LYS A 59 16.15 3.14 -19.94
N GLY A 60 14.85 3.37 -20.03
CA GLY A 60 13.81 2.45 -19.53
C GLY A 60 13.46 2.69 -18.06
N GLY A 61 12.35 2.12 -17.58
CA GLY A 61 11.86 2.33 -16.21
C GLY A 61 11.29 3.74 -15.98
N SER A 62 11.24 4.21 -14.73
CA SER A 62 10.56 5.45 -14.21
C SER A 62 9.05 5.35 -13.98
N CYS A 63 8.59 6.11 -12.98
CA CYS A 63 7.18 6.28 -12.64
C CYS A 63 6.73 7.73 -12.91
N LEU A 64 5.50 7.86 -13.40
CA LEU A 64 4.84 9.12 -13.73
C LEU A 64 3.42 9.08 -13.17
N VAL A 65 3.03 10.09 -12.42
CA VAL A 65 1.70 10.19 -11.81
C VAL A 65 1.03 11.49 -12.22
N TYR A 66 -0.16 11.38 -12.81
CA TYR A 66 -1.06 12.51 -13.01
C TYR A 66 -2.12 12.52 -11.92
N VAL A 67 -2.28 13.66 -11.25
CA VAL A 67 -3.32 13.87 -10.24
C VAL A 67 -4.26 14.96 -10.70
N SER A 68 -5.57 14.72 -10.66
CA SER A 68 -6.57 15.74 -11.01
C SER A 68 -6.31 17.04 -10.22
N LYS A 69 -6.38 18.20 -10.88
CA LYS A 69 -6.16 19.50 -10.22
C LYS A 69 -7.15 19.80 -9.10
N ASN A 70 -8.31 19.13 -9.10
CA ASN A 70 -9.31 19.20 -8.05
C ASN A 70 -8.84 18.55 -6.74
N LEU A 71 -7.75 17.78 -6.78
CA LEU A 71 -7.12 17.18 -5.60
C LEU A 71 -5.85 17.95 -5.21
N ARG A 72 -5.65 18.04 -3.90
CA ARG A 72 -4.40 18.56 -3.34
C ARG A 72 -3.43 17.40 -3.16
N ALA A 73 -2.40 17.34 -4.00
CA ALA A 73 -1.33 16.35 -3.91
C ALA A 73 0.05 17.01 -3.77
N LYS A 74 0.96 16.33 -3.08
CA LYS A 74 2.37 16.70 -2.93
C LYS A 74 3.23 15.44 -2.90
N ILE A 75 4.49 15.55 -3.30
CA ILE A 75 5.48 14.49 -3.07
C ILE A 75 5.60 14.24 -1.57
N TYR A 76 5.57 12.97 -1.19
CA TYR A 76 5.83 12.51 0.16
C TYR A 76 7.26 11.99 0.25
N SER A 77 8.07 12.64 1.07
CA SER A 77 9.47 12.29 1.28
C SER A 77 9.61 11.54 2.60
N ASP A 78 10.12 10.32 2.52
CA ASP A 78 10.42 9.45 3.65
C ASP A 78 11.72 8.70 3.34
N HIS A 79 12.61 8.62 4.33
CA HIS A 79 13.95 8.06 4.14
C HIS A 79 13.92 6.59 3.69
N VAL A 80 12.99 5.78 4.20
CA VAL A 80 12.88 4.37 3.81
C VAL A 80 12.26 4.26 2.42
N LEU A 81 11.15 4.96 2.18
CA LEU A 81 10.45 4.91 0.88
C LEU A 81 11.33 5.43 -0.26
N SER A 82 12.19 6.43 0.00
CA SER A 82 13.11 7.00 -0.98
C SER A 82 14.25 6.07 -1.40
N LYS A 83 14.50 4.97 -0.68
CA LYS A 83 15.53 3.98 -1.06
C LYS A 83 15.14 3.22 -2.33
N LEU A 84 13.84 3.12 -2.64
CA LEU A 84 13.37 2.40 -3.80
C LEU A 84 13.51 3.29 -5.06
N PRO A 85 14.47 3.00 -5.96
CA PRO A 85 14.90 3.98 -6.95
C PRO A 85 13.83 4.35 -7.97
N GLU A 86 12.92 3.43 -8.25
CA GLU A 86 11.90 3.57 -9.29
C GLU A 86 10.51 3.66 -8.68
N SER A 87 10.40 4.52 -7.68
CA SER A 87 9.13 4.76 -7.00
C SER A 87 8.86 6.25 -6.83
N ILE A 88 7.58 6.60 -6.81
CA ILE A 88 7.13 7.92 -6.43
C ILE A 88 6.01 7.79 -5.41
N TRP A 89 6.12 8.57 -4.35
CA TRP A 89 5.19 8.57 -3.24
C TRP A 89 4.55 9.94 -3.13
N LEU A 90 3.23 9.98 -3.09
CA LEU A 90 2.45 11.20 -2.99
C LEU A 90 1.56 11.14 -1.74
N THR A 91 1.41 12.28 -1.09
CA THR A 91 0.27 12.51 -0.21
C THR A 91 -0.83 13.17 -1.02
N VAL A 92 -2.04 12.60 -0.98
CA VAL A 92 -3.26 13.17 -1.55
C VAL A 92 -4.21 13.53 -0.41
N HIS A 93 -4.66 14.77 -0.37
CA HIS A 93 -5.62 15.26 0.61
C HIS A 93 -7.00 15.38 -0.01
N THR A 94 -7.99 14.88 0.73
CA THR A 94 -9.39 15.26 0.60
C THR A 94 -9.76 16.17 1.78
N HIS A 95 -11.03 16.54 1.93
CA HIS A 95 -11.46 17.38 3.04
C HIS A 95 -11.27 16.66 4.39
N GLU A 96 -11.69 15.40 4.53
CA GLU A 96 -11.53 14.64 5.79
C GLU A 96 -10.33 13.67 5.83
N CYS A 97 -9.80 13.24 4.68
CA CYS A 97 -8.87 12.10 4.63
C CYS A 97 -7.50 12.47 4.04
N LYS A 98 -6.44 11.90 4.61
CA LYS A 98 -5.07 11.94 4.09
C LYS A 98 -4.70 10.57 3.53
N ILE A 99 -4.31 10.52 2.26
CA ILE A 99 -4.10 9.27 1.52
C ILE A 99 -2.65 9.20 1.06
N LEU A 100 -2.00 8.06 1.33
CA LEU A 100 -0.67 7.76 0.78
C LEU A 100 -0.84 7.00 -0.53
N ILE A 101 -0.22 7.50 -1.60
CA ILE A 101 -0.17 6.85 -2.91
C ILE A 101 1.29 6.52 -3.24
N GLY A 102 1.61 5.24 -3.37
CA GLY A 102 2.89 4.76 -3.89
C GLY A 102 2.74 4.22 -5.31
N CYS A 103 3.53 4.71 -6.25
CA CYS A 103 3.69 4.11 -7.57
C CYS A 103 5.08 3.48 -7.66
N ILE A 104 5.16 2.18 -7.87
CA ILE A 104 6.41 1.40 -7.90
C ILE A 104 6.58 0.75 -9.26
N TYR A 105 7.77 0.83 -9.82
CA TYR A 105 8.18 -0.05 -10.91
C TYR A 105 9.36 -0.90 -10.45
N ARG A 106 9.24 -2.23 -10.58
CA ARG A 106 10.34 -3.16 -10.34
C ARG A 106 10.74 -3.79 -11.68
N ALA A 107 11.94 -3.49 -12.16
CA ALA A 107 12.46 -4.12 -13.37
C ALA A 107 12.65 -5.65 -13.18
N PRO A 108 12.58 -6.47 -14.25
CA PRO A 108 12.59 -7.94 -14.11
C PRO A 108 13.89 -8.50 -13.52
N ASN A 109 15.01 -7.86 -13.86
CA ASN A 109 16.36 -8.30 -13.52
C ASN A 109 16.99 -7.38 -12.45
N THR A 110 16.23 -7.00 -11.42
CA THR A 110 16.76 -6.25 -10.29
C THR A 110 17.48 -7.15 -9.29
N PRO A 111 18.52 -6.66 -8.59
CA PRO A 111 19.11 -7.38 -7.47
C PRO A 111 18.08 -7.67 -6.37
N SER A 112 18.28 -8.76 -5.63
CA SER A 112 17.41 -9.15 -4.50
C SER A 112 17.32 -8.09 -3.40
N SER A 113 18.31 -7.20 -3.29
CA SER A 113 18.24 -6.04 -2.38
C SER A 113 17.03 -5.14 -2.65
N ASN A 114 16.59 -5.03 -3.92
CA ASN A 114 15.40 -4.25 -4.25
C ASN A 114 14.13 -4.92 -3.71
N ASP A 115 14.08 -6.25 -3.65
CA ASP A 115 12.96 -6.99 -3.07
C ASP A 115 12.85 -6.74 -1.57
N THR A 116 13.99 -6.71 -0.87
CA THR A 116 14.07 -6.31 0.54
C THR A 116 13.56 -4.88 0.73
N ILE A 117 14.01 -3.93 -0.12
CA ILE A 117 13.56 -2.53 -0.03
C ILE A 117 12.05 -2.41 -0.31
N ILE A 118 11.48 -3.23 -1.20
CA ILE A 118 10.03 -3.26 -1.44
C ILE A 118 9.30 -3.75 -0.18
N SER A 119 9.76 -4.84 0.44
CA SER A 119 9.20 -5.34 1.72
C SER A 119 9.28 -4.28 2.83
N GLU A 120 10.43 -3.62 3.00
CA GLU A 120 10.61 -2.49 3.92
C GLU A 120 9.67 -1.33 3.60
N SER A 121 9.44 -1.03 2.32
CA SER A 121 8.56 0.06 1.89
C SER A 121 7.10 -0.21 2.26
N PHE A 122 6.62 -1.46 2.12
CA PHE A 122 5.29 -1.85 2.59
C PHE A 122 5.17 -1.78 4.11
N ALA A 123 6.23 -2.17 4.85
CA ALA A 123 6.30 -2.05 6.30
C ALA A 123 6.23 -0.59 6.76
N GLN A 124 7.04 0.28 6.15
CA GLN A 124 7.00 1.70 6.44
C GLN A 124 5.65 2.31 6.06
N ALA A 125 5.13 2.05 4.86
CA ALA A 125 3.84 2.60 4.44
C ALA A 125 2.69 2.17 5.38
N ALA A 126 2.74 0.95 5.93
CA ALA A 126 1.78 0.48 6.92
C ALA A 126 1.88 1.23 8.25
N SER A 127 3.08 1.56 8.72
CA SER A 127 3.30 2.25 9.99
C SER A 127 2.93 3.74 9.96
N LEU A 128 2.90 4.36 8.77
CA LEU A 128 2.61 5.78 8.62
C LEU A 128 1.13 6.10 8.94
N ASP A 129 0.93 7.26 9.57
CA ASP A 129 -0.40 7.78 9.94
C ASP A 129 -1.09 8.44 8.72
N PHE A 130 -1.72 7.59 7.93
CA PHE A 130 -2.57 7.95 6.80
C PHE A 130 -3.89 7.19 6.90
N THR A 131 -4.99 7.87 6.60
CA THR A 131 -6.35 7.30 6.64
C THR A 131 -6.43 6.06 5.75
N TYR A 132 -5.92 6.19 4.52
CA TYR A 132 -5.88 5.13 3.52
C TYR A 132 -4.51 5.10 2.86
N LYS A 133 -4.03 3.91 2.50
CA LYS A 133 -2.79 3.76 1.73
C LYS A 133 -3.05 2.89 0.51
N ILE A 134 -2.52 3.32 -0.62
CA ILE A 134 -2.59 2.61 -1.89
C ILE A 134 -1.18 2.53 -2.45
N VAL A 135 -0.71 1.32 -2.75
CA VAL A 135 0.56 1.08 -3.41
C VAL A 135 0.28 0.28 -4.67
N CYS A 136 0.72 0.77 -5.82
CA CYS A 136 0.45 0.10 -7.09
C CYS A 136 1.59 0.28 -8.08
N GLY A 137 1.52 -0.46 -9.17
CA GLY A 137 2.50 -0.38 -10.25
C GLY A 137 2.80 -1.73 -10.85
N ASP A 138 3.84 -1.80 -11.68
CA ASP A 138 4.33 -3.04 -12.27
C ASP A 138 5.47 -3.60 -11.43
N PHE A 139 5.17 -4.69 -10.74
CA PHE A 139 6.12 -5.36 -9.86
C PHE A 139 6.95 -6.40 -10.62
N ASN A 140 6.54 -6.84 -11.81
CA ASN A 140 7.28 -7.80 -12.60
C ASN A 140 7.77 -9.04 -11.80
N LEU A 141 6.87 -9.59 -10.97
CA LEU A 141 7.09 -10.78 -10.14
C LEU A 141 6.21 -11.94 -10.66
N PRO A 142 6.52 -12.49 -11.86
CA PRO A 142 5.66 -13.49 -12.52
C PRO A 142 5.60 -14.84 -11.79
N THR A 143 6.58 -15.14 -10.94
CA THR A 143 6.65 -16.41 -10.20
C THR A 143 5.82 -16.40 -8.91
N ILE A 144 5.31 -15.24 -8.50
CA ILE A 144 4.35 -15.13 -7.40
C ILE A 144 2.95 -15.35 -7.97
N ASN A 145 2.21 -16.28 -7.37
CA ASN A 145 0.78 -16.41 -7.59
C ASN A 145 0.07 -15.39 -6.70
N TRP A 146 -0.35 -14.27 -7.31
CA TRP A 146 -1.05 -13.18 -6.62
C TRP A 146 -2.50 -13.50 -6.25
N THR A 147 -3.07 -14.59 -6.76
CA THR A 147 -4.41 -15.06 -6.37
C THR A 147 -4.34 -15.86 -5.06
N THR A 148 -3.33 -16.72 -4.90
CA THR A 148 -3.13 -17.55 -3.70
C THR A 148 -2.13 -16.94 -2.72
N HIS A 149 -1.53 -15.80 -3.05
CA HIS A 149 -0.48 -15.15 -2.27
C HIS A 149 0.70 -16.07 -1.92
N SER A 150 1.13 -16.89 -2.88
CA SER A 150 2.21 -17.87 -2.70
C SER A 150 3.27 -17.73 -3.78
N GLY A 151 4.53 -18.01 -3.46
CA GLY A 151 5.62 -17.95 -4.42
C GLY A 151 6.93 -18.54 -3.87
N PRO A 152 8.03 -18.42 -4.62
CA PRO A 152 9.35 -18.86 -4.18
C PRO A 152 9.82 -18.20 -2.88
N LEU A 153 10.65 -18.91 -2.09
CA LEU A 153 11.19 -18.43 -0.82
C LEU A 153 11.94 -17.09 -0.93
N CYS A 154 12.53 -16.77 -2.08
CA CYS A 154 13.21 -15.49 -2.27
C CYS A 154 12.26 -14.26 -2.18
N PHE A 155 10.94 -14.45 -2.30
CA PHE A 155 9.94 -13.40 -2.14
C PHE A 155 9.12 -13.52 -0.85
N GLU A 156 9.52 -14.41 0.06
CA GLU A 156 8.81 -14.65 1.33
C GLU A 156 8.72 -13.37 2.17
N SER A 157 9.77 -12.54 2.19
CA SER A 157 9.77 -11.26 2.91
C SER A 157 8.65 -10.33 2.44
N ILE A 158 8.47 -10.20 1.12
CA ILE A 158 7.39 -9.38 0.53
C ILE A 158 6.03 -9.96 0.90
N LEU A 159 5.81 -11.25 0.67
CA LEU A 159 4.54 -11.92 0.93
C LEU A 159 4.15 -11.83 2.42
N ARG A 160 5.12 -12.08 3.31
CA ARG A 160 4.94 -12.00 4.76
C ARG A 160 4.62 -10.57 5.20
N SER A 161 5.35 -9.58 4.71
CA SER A 161 5.06 -8.16 5.01
C SER A 161 3.65 -7.79 4.59
N LEU A 162 3.23 -8.16 3.38
CA LEU A 162 1.88 -7.86 2.89
C LEU A 162 0.80 -8.49 3.79
N ASN A 163 0.95 -9.77 4.11
CA ASN A 163 -0.04 -10.51 4.91
C ASN A 163 -0.12 -10.00 6.36
N ILE A 164 1.01 -9.93 7.06
CA ILE A 164 1.05 -9.52 8.49
C ILE A 164 0.58 -8.07 8.67
N LEU A 165 0.88 -7.21 7.71
CA LEU A 165 0.54 -5.78 7.79
C LEU A 165 -0.80 -5.44 7.15
N GLY A 166 -1.59 -6.45 6.75
CA GLY A 166 -2.96 -6.24 6.27
C GLY A 166 -3.07 -5.53 4.91
N TRP A 167 -2.06 -5.65 4.03
CA TRP A 167 -2.16 -5.17 2.66
C TRP A 167 -2.96 -6.15 1.80
N GLN A 168 -3.99 -5.64 1.12
CA GLN A 168 -4.85 -6.43 0.25
C GLN A 168 -4.51 -6.14 -1.22
N GLN A 169 -4.12 -7.17 -1.98
CA GLN A 169 -3.97 -7.09 -3.43
C GLN A 169 -5.35 -7.28 -4.08
N HIS A 170 -5.68 -6.47 -5.08
CA HIS A 170 -7.02 -6.50 -5.70
C HIS A 170 -7.07 -6.80 -7.21
N VAL A 171 -5.94 -7.06 -7.87
CA VAL A 171 -5.90 -7.35 -9.32
C VAL A 171 -5.82 -8.87 -9.54
N HIS A 172 -6.90 -9.48 -10.00
CA HIS A 172 -7.00 -10.95 -10.12
C HIS A 172 -7.01 -11.47 -11.57
N LEU A 173 -6.85 -10.59 -12.56
CA LEU A 173 -6.82 -10.96 -13.97
C LEU A 173 -5.43 -10.65 -14.57
N PRO A 174 -4.94 -11.46 -15.54
CA PRO A 174 -3.67 -11.23 -16.18
C PRO A 174 -3.58 -9.84 -16.83
N THR A 175 -2.51 -9.12 -16.51
CA THR A 175 -2.24 -7.77 -17.03
C THR A 175 -1.21 -7.80 -18.15
N ARG A 176 -0.40 -8.86 -18.26
CA ARG A 176 0.53 -9.11 -19.36
C ARG A 176 0.61 -10.61 -19.66
N ASN A 177 0.27 -11.02 -20.88
CA ASN A 177 0.17 -12.43 -21.27
C ASN A 177 -0.71 -13.21 -20.26
N HIS A 178 -0.15 -14.22 -19.59
CA HIS A 178 -0.82 -15.02 -18.56
C HIS A 178 -0.49 -14.58 -17.13
N ASN A 179 0.30 -13.52 -16.96
CA ASN A 179 0.80 -13.08 -15.65
C ASN A 179 0.04 -11.87 -15.13
N ILE A 180 -0.12 -11.80 -13.82
CA ILE A 180 -0.60 -10.62 -13.09
C ILE A 180 0.66 -9.87 -12.60
N LEU A 181 1.02 -8.79 -13.28
CA LEU A 181 2.25 -8.03 -12.98
C LEU A 181 1.96 -6.62 -12.48
N ASP A 182 0.86 -6.03 -12.96
CA ASP A 182 0.37 -4.72 -12.55
C ASP A 182 -0.55 -4.92 -11.35
N LEU A 183 -0.08 -4.53 -10.16
CA LEU A 183 -0.75 -4.81 -8.89
C LEU A 183 -1.28 -3.52 -8.27
N ILE A 184 -2.37 -3.64 -7.53
CA ILE A 184 -2.91 -2.58 -6.68
C ILE A 184 -3.12 -3.17 -5.31
N PHE A 185 -2.35 -2.67 -4.34
CA PHE A 185 -2.45 -2.98 -2.93
C PHE A 185 -3.16 -1.84 -2.21
N CYS A 186 -4.12 -2.19 -1.36
CA CYS A 186 -4.82 -1.23 -0.52
C CYS A 186 -4.68 -1.61 0.97
N HIS A 187 -4.62 -0.60 1.82
CA HIS A 187 -4.62 -0.72 3.26
C HIS A 187 -5.67 0.24 3.83
N ASN A 188 -6.57 -0.30 4.67
CA ASN A 188 -7.74 0.37 5.25
C ASN A 188 -8.83 0.81 4.27
N VAL A 189 -8.78 0.42 2.99
CA VAL A 189 -9.83 0.70 2.00
C VAL A 189 -9.97 -0.47 1.04
N THR A 190 -11.19 -0.78 0.64
CA THR A 190 -11.49 -1.80 -0.38
C THR A 190 -12.05 -1.11 -1.63
N PRO A 191 -11.53 -1.40 -2.84
CA PRO A 191 -12.12 -0.93 -4.09
C PRO A 191 -13.56 -1.40 -4.27
N THR A 192 -14.42 -0.52 -4.81
CA THR A 192 -15.77 -0.91 -5.25
C THR A 192 -15.77 -1.54 -6.63
N SER A 193 -14.72 -1.31 -7.42
CA SER A 193 -14.56 -1.88 -8.74
C SER A 193 -13.09 -2.02 -9.10
N MET A 194 -12.76 -3.15 -9.74
CA MET A 194 -11.47 -3.43 -10.36
C MET A 194 -11.71 -4.00 -11.76
N VAL A 195 -11.17 -3.35 -12.78
CA VAL A 195 -11.32 -3.76 -14.18
C VAL A 195 -9.95 -3.81 -14.84
N VAL A 196 -9.61 -4.96 -15.43
CA VAL A 196 -8.46 -5.10 -16.33
C VAL A 196 -8.98 -4.97 -17.75
N GLY A 197 -8.66 -3.85 -18.40
CA GLY A 197 -9.17 -3.48 -19.72
C GLY A 197 -8.24 -3.90 -20.86
N GLU A 198 -8.32 -3.16 -21.96
CA GLU A 198 -7.47 -3.36 -23.14
C GLU A 198 -6.03 -2.87 -22.94
N LYS A 199 -5.16 -3.28 -23.87
CA LYS A 199 -3.78 -2.81 -23.92
C LYS A 199 -3.70 -1.31 -24.19
N PHE A 200 -2.74 -0.64 -23.55
CA PHE A 200 -2.50 0.77 -23.83
C PHE A 200 -1.67 0.95 -25.12
N HIS A 201 -2.37 1.18 -26.23
CA HIS A 201 -1.78 1.34 -27.57
C HIS A 201 -0.89 0.12 -27.90
N ASN A 202 0.39 0.33 -28.22
CA ASN A 202 1.35 -0.75 -28.49
C ASN A 202 2.10 -1.24 -27.22
N SER A 203 1.58 -0.97 -26.03
CA SER A 203 2.04 -1.66 -24.81
C SER A 203 1.61 -3.12 -24.85
N ASP A 204 2.43 -4.01 -24.31
CA ASP A 204 2.06 -5.41 -24.08
C ASP A 204 1.27 -5.62 -22.78
N HIS A 205 1.13 -4.57 -21.97
CA HIS A 205 0.32 -4.55 -20.74
C HIS A 205 -1.08 -3.98 -20.96
N LYS A 206 -2.03 -4.53 -20.21
CA LYS A 206 -3.42 -4.06 -20.10
C LYS A 206 -3.54 -2.94 -19.07
N ILE A 207 -4.48 -2.03 -19.31
CA ILE A 207 -4.81 -0.95 -18.38
C ILE A 207 -5.59 -1.52 -17.19
N VAL A 208 -5.29 -1.08 -15.97
CA VAL A 208 -6.06 -1.42 -14.77
C VAL A 208 -6.83 -0.20 -14.26
N LEU A 209 -8.15 -0.32 -14.17
CA LEU A 209 -9.04 0.68 -13.60
C LEU A 209 -9.47 0.22 -12.21
N CYS A 210 -9.30 1.10 -11.22
CA CYS A 210 -9.67 0.86 -9.84
C CYS A 210 -10.50 2.05 -9.36
N THR A 211 -11.67 1.76 -8.79
CA THR A 211 -12.57 2.76 -8.20
C THR A 211 -12.57 2.58 -6.70
N LEU A 212 -12.20 3.63 -5.97
CA LEU A 212 -12.17 3.65 -4.51
C LEU A 212 -13.31 4.54 -3.99
N PRO A 213 -14.08 4.09 -2.97
CA PRO A 213 -15.20 4.84 -2.43
C PRO A 213 -14.77 5.97 -1.45
N ILE A 214 -13.60 6.60 -1.67
CA ILE A 214 -12.98 7.53 -0.72
C ILE A 214 -13.90 8.68 -0.33
N LEU A 215 -14.41 9.45 -1.29
CA LEU A 215 -15.26 10.62 -1.00
C LEU A 215 -16.55 10.22 -0.28
N ALA A 216 -17.15 9.10 -0.68
CA ALA A 216 -18.36 8.58 -0.04
C ALA A 216 -18.10 8.15 1.40
N ILE A 217 -16.93 7.56 1.69
CA ILE A 217 -16.55 7.20 3.06
C ILE A 217 -16.22 8.46 3.86
N CYS A 218 -15.33 9.31 3.36
CA CYS A 218 -14.86 10.52 4.04
C CYS A 218 -16.04 11.43 4.43
N ASN A 219 -17.02 11.65 3.54
CA ASN A 219 -18.21 12.44 3.86
C ASN A 219 -19.10 11.83 4.96
N LYS A 220 -19.00 10.51 5.21
CA LYS A 220 -19.71 9.81 6.31
C LYS A 220 -18.90 9.76 7.59
N LEU A 221 -17.61 10.11 7.54
CA LEU A 221 -16.74 10.11 8.68
C LEU A 221 -17.07 11.28 9.60
N LYS A 222 -17.65 10.99 10.76
CA LYS A 222 -17.73 11.95 11.86
C LYS A 222 -16.48 11.79 12.72
N THR A 223 -15.93 12.91 13.18
CA THR A 223 -14.88 12.93 14.19
C THR A 223 -15.53 12.96 15.56
N LEU A 224 -15.27 11.93 16.38
CA LEU A 224 -15.53 11.97 17.82
C LEU A 224 -14.20 12.08 18.53
N ASN A 225 -14.07 13.10 19.38
CA ASN A 225 -12.99 13.15 20.36
C ASN A 225 -13.36 12.16 21.46
N THR A 226 -12.66 11.04 21.49
CA THR A 226 -12.88 10.00 22.51
C THR A 226 -11.66 9.87 23.39
N ARG A 227 -11.94 9.57 24.67
CA ARG A 227 -10.94 9.20 25.66
C ARG A 227 -10.68 7.71 25.48
N SER A 228 -9.57 7.34 24.86
CA SER A 228 -9.21 5.92 24.67
C SER A 228 -8.12 5.53 25.66
N GLN A 229 -8.38 4.49 26.44
CA GLN A 229 -7.36 3.83 27.25
C GLN A 229 -6.54 2.92 26.34
N TYR A 230 -5.21 3.00 26.43
CA TYR A 230 -4.29 2.13 25.70
C TYR A 230 -3.22 1.58 26.65
N THR A 231 -2.74 0.39 26.34
CA THR A 231 -1.71 -0.31 27.11
C THR A 231 -0.32 0.22 26.72
N ASP A 232 0.44 0.73 27.69
CA ASP A 232 1.74 1.36 27.45
C ASP A 232 2.89 0.36 27.52
N TYR A 233 3.02 -0.44 26.47
CA TYR A 233 4.08 -1.45 26.35
C TYR A 233 5.51 -0.89 26.46
N ALA A 234 5.71 0.41 26.20
CA ALA A 234 7.02 1.05 26.31
C ALA A 234 7.49 1.17 27.77
N ASN A 235 6.56 1.20 28.73
CA ASN A 235 6.83 1.28 30.17
C ASN A 235 6.35 0.02 30.91
N ALA A 236 6.22 -1.11 30.21
CA ALA A 236 5.87 -2.39 30.81
C ALA A 236 7.00 -2.91 31.71
N ASP A 237 6.64 -3.47 32.87
CA ASP A 237 7.57 -4.23 33.70
C ASP A 237 7.71 -5.65 33.13
N TRP A 238 8.67 -5.82 32.23
CA TRP A 238 8.92 -7.11 31.59
C TRP A 238 9.58 -8.13 32.51
N GLU A 239 10.21 -7.70 33.61
CA GLU A 239 10.76 -8.63 34.60
C GLU A 239 9.64 -9.28 35.40
N ASP A 240 8.70 -8.47 35.89
CA ASP A 240 7.54 -8.97 36.62
C ASP A 240 6.60 -9.77 35.71
N PHE A 241 6.44 -9.36 34.44
CA PHE A 241 5.71 -10.16 33.44
C PHE A 241 6.29 -11.56 33.30
N ARG A 242 7.62 -11.67 33.14
CA ARG A 242 8.30 -12.96 33.02
C ARG A 242 8.18 -13.78 34.29
N PHE A 243 8.21 -13.14 35.45
CA PHE A 243 8.03 -13.83 36.73
C PHE A 243 6.62 -14.40 36.85
N LEU A 244 5.59 -13.58 36.68
CA LEU A 244 4.19 -13.98 36.83
C LEU A 244 3.74 -15.01 35.79
N ILE A 245 4.15 -14.85 34.53
CA ILE A 245 3.78 -15.80 33.47
C ILE A 245 4.39 -17.18 33.73
N ARG A 246 5.63 -17.23 34.27
CA ARG A 246 6.33 -18.47 34.59
C ARG A 246 5.73 -19.19 35.79
N HIS A 247 5.15 -18.46 36.73
CA HIS A 247 4.53 -19.01 37.94
C HIS A 247 3.01 -19.17 37.83
N SER A 248 2.42 -18.88 36.67
CA SER A 248 1.00 -19.14 36.40
C SER A 248 0.74 -20.65 36.31
N ASP A 249 -0.47 -21.07 36.69
CA ASP A 249 -0.88 -22.46 36.55
C ASP A 249 -1.20 -22.80 35.08
N TRP A 250 -0.33 -23.58 34.46
CA TRP A 250 -0.48 -24.05 33.08
C TRP A 250 -0.97 -25.49 32.99
N SER A 251 -1.32 -26.14 34.10
CA SER A 251 -1.71 -27.55 34.13
C SER A 251 -2.84 -27.84 33.13
N ARG A 252 -3.92 -27.06 33.19
CA ARG A 252 -5.07 -27.18 32.27
C ARG A 252 -4.73 -26.89 30.80
N PHE A 253 -3.76 -26.01 30.54
CA PHE A 253 -3.31 -25.73 29.18
C PHE A 253 -2.60 -26.95 28.58
N PHE A 254 -1.76 -27.64 29.37
CA PHE A 254 -0.99 -28.80 28.91
C PHE A 254 -1.77 -30.11 28.92
N THR A 255 -2.88 -30.20 29.66
CA THR A 255 -3.72 -31.41 29.74
C THR A 255 -4.98 -31.35 28.88
N SER A 256 -5.28 -30.21 28.24
CA SER A 256 -6.47 -30.04 27.39
C SER A 256 -6.23 -30.59 25.97
N ASP A 257 -7.14 -31.44 25.51
CA ASP A 257 -7.19 -31.95 24.13
C ASP A 257 -8.03 -31.04 23.18
N ASN A 258 -8.63 -29.97 23.71
CA ASN A 258 -9.48 -29.05 22.95
C ASN A 258 -8.74 -27.75 22.60
N LEU A 259 -8.52 -27.51 21.30
CA LEU A 259 -7.82 -26.32 20.80
C LEU A 259 -8.47 -25.00 21.24
N LEU A 260 -9.80 -24.90 21.27
CA LEU A 260 -10.50 -23.68 21.67
C LEU A 260 -10.30 -23.39 23.15
N GLU A 261 -10.38 -24.42 24.00
CA GLU A 261 -10.12 -24.29 25.44
C GLU A 261 -8.66 -23.93 25.70
N THR A 262 -7.71 -24.55 25.01
CA THR A 262 -6.29 -24.25 25.12
C THR A 262 -5.97 -22.81 24.72
N LEU A 263 -6.59 -22.30 23.64
CA LEU A 263 -6.47 -20.91 23.22
C LEU A 263 -7.09 -19.94 24.25
N GLU A 264 -8.24 -20.30 24.82
CA GLU A 264 -8.89 -19.49 25.85
C GLU A 264 -8.03 -19.40 27.12
N ILE A 265 -7.48 -20.51 27.61
CA ILE A 265 -6.59 -20.53 28.77
C ILE A 265 -5.34 -19.69 28.50
N PHE A 266 -4.71 -19.85 27.34
CA PHE A 266 -3.54 -19.05 26.98
C PHE A 266 -3.86 -17.54 26.97
N ASN A 267 -4.96 -17.16 26.31
CA ASN A 267 -5.33 -15.75 26.18
C ASN A 267 -5.71 -15.14 27.53
N THR A 268 -6.49 -15.85 28.35
CA THR A 268 -6.94 -15.36 29.66
C THR A 268 -5.77 -15.21 30.63
N THR A 269 -4.91 -16.23 30.75
CA THR A 269 -3.72 -16.19 31.62
C THR A 269 -2.75 -15.08 31.17
N THR A 270 -2.41 -15.03 29.87
CA THR A 270 -1.50 -14.01 29.35
C THR A 270 -2.07 -12.61 29.53
N LYS A 271 -3.36 -12.41 29.26
CA LYS A 271 -4.02 -11.12 29.43
C LYS A 271 -4.01 -10.67 30.90
N SER A 272 -4.33 -11.56 31.83
CA SER A 272 -4.31 -11.24 33.27
C SER A 272 -2.94 -10.77 33.74
N VAL A 273 -1.87 -11.41 33.25
CA VAL A 273 -0.50 -10.99 33.58
C VAL A 273 -0.18 -9.65 32.92
N LEU A 274 -0.50 -9.46 31.62
CA LEU A 274 -0.31 -8.19 30.92
C LEU A 274 -1.03 -7.02 31.60
N ASP A 275 -2.26 -7.23 32.06
CA ASP A 275 -3.07 -6.20 32.73
C ASP A 275 -2.47 -5.80 34.09
N THR A 276 -1.68 -6.69 34.71
CA THR A 276 -1.00 -6.44 35.99
C THR A 276 0.33 -5.71 35.79
N THR A 277 1.08 -6.05 34.74
CA THR A 277 2.47 -5.62 34.57
C THR A 277 2.64 -4.47 33.58
N ILE A 278 1.57 -4.08 32.88
CA ILE A 278 1.64 -3.01 31.87
C ILE A 278 0.72 -1.84 32.25
N PRO A 279 1.27 -0.63 32.44
CA PRO A 279 0.47 0.55 32.76
C PRO A 279 -0.54 0.86 31.65
N SER A 280 -1.77 1.19 32.06
CA SER A 280 -2.76 1.80 31.16
C SER A 280 -2.59 3.32 31.12
N LYS A 281 -2.48 3.88 29.91
CA LYS A 281 -2.49 5.33 29.69
C LYS A 281 -3.73 5.77 28.95
N ILE A 282 -4.10 7.02 29.13
CA ILE A 282 -5.24 7.65 28.48
C ILE A 282 -4.70 8.55 27.39
N ALA A 283 -5.02 8.22 26.14
CA ALA A 283 -4.80 9.11 25.01
C ALA A 283 -6.12 9.76 24.61
N PHE A 284 -6.07 11.06 24.34
CA PHE A 284 -7.11 11.74 23.60
C PHE A 284 -6.90 11.39 22.13
N LYS A 285 -7.80 10.57 21.58
CA LYS A 285 -7.78 10.21 20.17
C LYS A 285 -9.00 10.82 19.50
N THR A 286 -8.75 11.53 18.41
CA THR A 286 -9.80 11.82 17.44
C THR A 286 -10.02 10.53 16.66
N ILE A 287 -11.13 9.85 16.94
CA ILE A 287 -11.51 8.64 16.21
C ILE A 287 -12.48 9.06 15.12
N THR A 288 -12.14 8.62 13.92
CA THR A 288 -12.89 8.87 12.70
C THR A 288 -13.71 7.62 12.40
N TYR A 289 -15.03 7.69 12.48
CA TYR A 289 -15.91 6.52 12.33
C TYR A 289 -16.99 6.77 11.28
N ILE A 290 -17.42 5.70 10.61
CA ILE A 290 -18.46 5.73 9.59
C ILE A 290 -19.82 5.75 10.30
N SER A 291 -20.62 6.79 10.06
CA SER A 291 -22.03 6.77 10.48
C SER A 291 -22.82 5.77 9.62
N GLN A 292 -23.59 4.89 10.28
CA GLN A 292 -24.52 3.95 9.64
C GLN A 292 -25.67 4.71 8.98
#